data_AF-A0A1V6U253-F1
#
_entry.id   AF-A0A1V6U253-F1
#
_cell.length_a   1.000
_cell.length_b   1.000
_cell.length_c   1.000
_cell.angle_alpha   90.00
_cell.angle_beta   90.00
_cell.angle_gamma   90.00
#
_symmetry.space_group_name_H-M   'P 1'
#
loop_
_entity.id
_entity.type
_entity.pdbx_description
1 polymer ?
#
loop_
_entity_poly.entity_id
_entity_poly.type
_entity_poly.pdbx_seq_one_letter_code
_entity_poly.pdbx_strand_id
1 'polypeptide(L)'
;MADPRSVELVGSLPQTVFIEAFRLLSPAHFVIPYRDLHHTLHGWGVLMDGLKTLEAVFDDFTRDLLTIIQYRTVAGYPPQLAEYTHLLDCAQAMGNGPLVNALWDGMNDNDVTPDAACYNHYMAALVWNHCYVGKEAYNTRITPRSYRKRRMVDPNPGWRGYATAWNSVKGNVLDIFSQMSQDGLSGDEQTYINILLAAARVGAVQASKNILKTVWNVDVDAIMAESDDSMLPPVTPYDTWSGLYPTERLLFAVAHAFGTNNDMYAAMRTVDFIASSYNITISAKVWSELLERTFTLSKEHKRRQAEDGRIGQVPRDMVRDVFQILTTEPYNVPATLQMYRYMTQTNKLDGDLEACKTDMRKAYDVLSQTRAKRKEARDAVMQCLQPVLDSMRPPANNGRKVREQTKCQRGHGVKSDLSLLQCPLLAEAINTYDLLRLEVFQQIYQMQRIAYSMIITHKWNDVSPRAWELQERPKLLEEWKDFLPERNTYEYRDGEVGTVEFKGQTHSKSRHMSQHGRIHARRIQDGPELFHPIESKVLDDRIFWEILLHEYPELDPSISPLNRIYSFQVEHSKKLKEKLKKLGTWVDYPQDHHLSKEHNSSGGFYGRLHALGFNAKPQNSIFWRDGNPWC
;
A
#
# COMPACT_ATOMS: atom_id res chain seq x y z
N MET A 1 -19.00 17.28 -6.17
CA MET A 1 -18.58 17.75 -7.51
C MET A 1 -18.85 16.71 -8.60
N ALA A 2 -18.43 15.44 -8.47
CA ALA A 2 -18.67 14.40 -9.49
C ALA A 2 -20.12 13.82 -9.54
N ASP A 3 -21.04 14.31 -8.72
CA ASP A 3 -22.45 13.90 -8.75
C ASP A 3 -23.14 14.51 -9.99
N PRO A 4 -23.91 13.75 -10.81
CA PRO A 4 -24.60 14.30 -11.98
C PRO A 4 -25.53 15.49 -11.69
N ARG A 5 -26.02 15.64 -10.45
CA ARG A 5 -26.81 16.81 -10.01
C ARG A 5 -25.96 18.07 -9.82
N SER A 6 -24.63 17.95 -9.83
CA SER A 6 -23.67 19.06 -9.69
C SER A 6 -23.23 19.65 -11.04
N VAL A 7 -23.68 19.12 -12.19
CA VAL A 7 -23.20 19.57 -13.53
C VAL A 7 -23.35 21.08 -13.72
N GLU A 8 -24.56 21.62 -13.51
CA GLU A 8 -24.84 23.05 -13.66
C GLU A 8 -24.06 23.90 -12.66
N LEU A 9 -23.89 23.41 -11.43
CA LEU A 9 -23.10 24.09 -10.39
C LEU A 9 -21.62 24.16 -10.80
N VAL A 10 -21.00 23.03 -11.13
CA VAL A 10 -19.58 22.95 -11.55
C VAL A 10 -19.33 23.76 -12.83
N GLY A 11 -20.27 23.75 -13.77
CA GLY A 11 -20.19 24.55 -14.99
C GLY A 11 -20.31 26.05 -14.75
N SER A 12 -21.07 26.50 -13.74
CA SER A 12 -21.30 27.92 -13.43
C SER A 12 -20.32 28.55 -12.44
N LEU A 13 -19.46 27.76 -11.77
CA LEU A 13 -18.46 28.31 -10.85
C LEU A 13 -17.51 29.31 -11.53
N PRO A 14 -17.11 30.41 -10.87
CA PRO A 14 -15.99 31.25 -11.31
C PRO A 14 -14.69 30.42 -11.38
N GLN A 15 -13.82 30.72 -12.35
CA GLN A 15 -12.64 29.91 -12.64
C GLN A 15 -11.69 29.74 -11.44
N THR A 16 -11.47 30.80 -10.66
CA THR A 16 -10.67 30.75 -9.42
C THR A 16 -11.30 29.86 -8.36
N VAL A 17 -12.62 29.95 -8.16
CA VAL A 17 -13.36 29.13 -7.19
C VAL A 17 -13.37 27.66 -7.61
N PHE A 18 -13.50 27.38 -8.92
CA PHE A 18 -13.39 26.03 -9.46
C PHE A 18 -12.00 25.42 -9.21
N ILE A 19 -10.92 26.14 -9.56
CA ILE A 19 -9.54 25.64 -9.38
C ILE A 19 -9.25 25.33 -7.91
N GLU A 20 -9.59 26.23 -6.99
CA GLU A 20 -9.34 26.00 -5.57
C GLU A 20 -10.17 24.84 -5.01
N ALA A 21 -11.45 24.72 -5.39
CA ALA A 21 -12.27 23.56 -5.02
C ALA A 21 -11.76 22.23 -5.64
N PHE A 22 -11.22 22.28 -6.87
CA PHE A 22 -10.66 21.13 -7.56
C PHE A 22 -9.34 20.67 -6.92
N ARG A 23 -8.48 21.61 -6.50
CA ARG A 23 -7.22 21.33 -5.80
C ARG A 23 -7.40 20.65 -4.44
N LEU A 24 -8.53 20.85 -3.77
CA LEU A 24 -8.90 20.10 -2.55
C LEU A 24 -9.08 18.59 -2.82
N LEU A 25 -9.29 18.17 -4.07
CA LEU A 25 -9.21 16.77 -4.50
C LEU A 25 -7.73 16.36 -4.66
N SER A 26 -6.96 16.55 -3.59
CA SER A 26 -5.51 16.33 -3.58
C SER A 26 -5.16 14.85 -3.43
N PRO A 27 -4.13 14.35 -4.14
CA PRO A 27 -3.63 12.99 -3.94
C PRO A 27 -3.11 12.76 -2.50
N ALA A 28 -2.73 13.80 -1.77
CA ALA A 28 -2.36 13.70 -0.35
C ALA A 28 -3.50 13.17 0.54
N HIS A 29 -4.76 13.37 0.16
CA HIS A 29 -5.93 12.88 0.89
C HIS A 29 -6.47 11.57 0.28
N PHE A 30 -6.61 11.51 -1.05
CA PHE A 30 -7.35 10.44 -1.73
C PHE A 30 -6.48 9.29 -2.28
N VAL A 31 -5.16 9.47 -2.40
CA VAL A 31 -4.26 8.51 -3.08
C VAL A 31 -3.17 8.00 -2.13
N ILE A 32 -2.38 8.92 -1.57
CA ILE A 32 -1.16 8.61 -0.83
C ILE A 32 -1.41 7.74 0.43
N PRO A 33 -2.40 8.04 1.30
CA PRO A 33 -2.64 7.22 2.49
C PRO A 33 -3.02 5.78 2.14
N TYR A 34 -3.86 5.59 1.12
CA TYR A 34 -4.23 4.26 0.64
C TYR A 34 -3.05 3.51 0.01
N ARG A 35 -2.26 4.20 -0.82
CA ARG A 35 -1.06 3.63 -1.45
C ARG A 35 -0.10 3.09 -0.40
N ASP A 36 0.18 3.88 0.63
CA ASP A 36 1.17 3.55 1.64
C ASP A 36 0.64 2.45 2.60
N LEU A 37 -0.68 2.41 2.88
CA LEU A 37 -1.32 1.33 3.63
C LEU A 37 -1.45 0.02 2.84
N HIS A 38 -1.72 0.07 1.52
CA HIS A 38 -1.82 -1.13 0.68
C HIS A 38 -0.46 -1.74 0.32
N HIS A 39 0.65 -0.99 0.35
CA HIS A 39 2.00 -1.47 0.00
C HIS A 39 2.40 -2.80 0.68
N THR A 40 2.05 -2.98 1.95
CA THR A 40 2.39 -4.21 2.69
C THR A 40 1.40 -5.36 2.45
N LEU A 41 0.21 -5.08 1.91
CA LEU A 41 -0.85 -6.06 1.64
C LEU A 41 -0.59 -6.82 0.34
N HIS A 42 -0.50 -8.14 0.43
CA HIS A 42 -0.40 -8.97 -0.77
C HIS A 42 -1.76 -9.00 -1.49
N GLY A 43 -1.80 -8.59 -2.77
CA GLY A 43 -3.06 -8.40 -3.52
C GLY A 43 -4.01 -9.61 -3.58
N TRP A 44 -3.52 -10.85 -3.47
CA TRP A 44 -4.41 -12.01 -3.32
C TRP A 44 -5.14 -12.05 -1.98
N GLY A 45 -4.52 -11.56 -0.90
CA GLY A 45 -5.17 -11.38 0.40
C GLY A 45 -6.30 -10.36 0.27
N VAL A 46 -5.98 -9.15 -0.19
CA VAL A 46 -6.95 -8.07 -0.49
C VAL A 46 -8.18 -8.60 -1.25
N LEU A 47 -7.97 -9.33 -2.34
CA LEU A 47 -9.04 -9.93 -3.15
C LEU A 47 -9.85 -10.99 -2.39
N MET A 48 -9.19 -11.94 -1.71
CA MET A 48 -9.87 -13.00 -0.97
C MET A 48 -10.62 -12.47 0.26
N ASP A 49 -10.11 -11.41 0.85
CA ASP A 49 -10.69 -10.73 2.00
C ASP A 49 -11.82 -9.76 1.57
N GLY A 50 -11.96 -9.53 0.26
CA GLY A 50 -12.99 -8.69 -0.36
C GLY A 50 -12.81 -7.20 -0.05
N LEU A 51 -11.59 -6.79 0.30
CA LEU A 51 -11.18 -5.41 0.44
C LEU A 51 -11.01 -4.80 -0.97
N LYS A 52 -11.32 -3.51 -1.11
CA LYS A 52 -11.10 -2.77 -2.36
C LYS A 52 -9.60 -2.74 -2.71
N THR A 53 -9.26 -3.10 -3.95
CA THR A 53 -7.86 -3.07 -4.39
C THR A 53 -7.38 -1.63 -4.61
N LEU A 54 -6.07 -1.40 -4.54
CA LEU A 54 -5.51 -0.06 -4.68
C LEU A 54 -5.79 0.52 -6.08
N GLU A 55 -5.72 -0.33 -7.11
CA GLU A 55 -6.07 0.00 -8.49
C GLU A 55 -7.52 0.52 -8.56
N ALA A 56 -8.47 -0.13 -7.88
CA ALA A 56 -9.87 0.30 -7.86
C ALA A 56 -10.10 1.59 -7.03
N VAL A 57 -9.23 1.90 -6.06
CA VAL A 57 -9.25 3.21 -5.38
C VAL A 57 -8.81 4.31 -6.34
N PHE A 58 -7.72 4.07 -7.08
CA PHE A 58 -7.15 4.99 -8.07
C PHE A 58 -8.09 5.23 -9.27
N ASP A 59 -8.75 4.16 -9.76
CA ASP A 59 -9.75 4.22 -10.83
C ASP A 59 -10.96 5.06 -10.42
N ASP A 60 -11.51 4.83 -9.22
CA ASP A 60 -12.64 5.60 -8.72
C ASP A 60 -12.30 7.09 -8.58
N PHE A 61 -11.15 7.39 -7.94
CA PHE A 61 -10.69 8.77 -7.78
C PHE A 61 -10.52 9.47 -9.13
N THR A 62 -9.91 8.80 -10.12
CA THR A 62 -9.65 9.45 -11.41
C THR A 62 -10.90 9.56 -12.28
N ARG A 63 -11.80 8.56 -12.26
CA ARG A 63 -13.10 8.71 -12.92
C ARG A 63 -13.81 9.94 -12.37
N ASP A 64 -13.83 10.12 -11.06
CA ASP A 64 -14.50 11.25 -10.43
C ASP A 64 -13.82 12.59 -10.80
N LEU A 65 -12.48 12.67 -10.83
CA LEU A 65 -11.73 13.84 -11.35
C LEU A 65 -12.06 14.16 -12.81
N LEU A 66 -11.96 13.17 -13.71
CA LEU A 66 -12.21 13.35 -15.15
C LEU A 66 -13.68 13.70 -15.41
N THR A 67 -14.62 13.18 -14.61
CA THR A 67 -16.05 13.56 -14.68
C THR A 67 -16.26 15.04 -14.35
N ILE A 68 -15.58 15.55 -13.32
CA ILE A 68 -15.64 16.97 -12.93
C ILE A 68 -15.08 17.86 -14.04
N ILE A 69 -13.94 17.47 -14.62
CA ILE A 69 -13.32 18.16 -15.76
C ILE A 69 -14.24 18.12 -16.99
N GLN A 70 -14.91 17.00 -17.26
CA GLN A 70 -15.86 16.88 -18.35
C GLN A 70 -17.05 17.85 -18.16
N TYR A 71 -17.60 17.94 -16.96
CA TYR A 71 -18.68 18.89 -16.65
C TYR A 71 -18.24 20.34 -16.88
N ARG A 72 -17.00 20.67 -16.49
CA ARG A 72 -16.39 21.99 -16.71
C ARG A 72 -16.19 22.30 -18.20
N THR A 73 -15.69 21.33 -18.95
CA THR A 73 -15.42 21.43 -20.40
C THR A 73 -16.72 21.60 -21.20
N VAL A 74 -17.77 20.84 -20.88
CA VAL A 74 -19.09 20.95 -21.53
C VAL A 74 -19.75 22.32 -21.27
N ALA A 75 -19.43 22.97 -20.15
CA ALA A 75 -19.86 24.34 -19.86
C ALA A 75 -19.05 25.43 -20.59
N GLY A 76 -18.13 25.07 -21.49
CA GLY A 76 -17.31 26.00 -22.27
C GLY A 76 -15.98 26.38 -21.64
N TYR A 77 -15.58 25.73 -20.55
CA TYR A 77 -14.31 25.97 -19.86
C TYR A 77 -13.39 24.74 -19.99
N PRO A 78 -12.59 24.63 -21.06
CA PRO A 78 -11.60 23.56 -21.18
C PRO A 78 -10.51 23.68 -20.09
N PRO A 79 -9.80 22.59 -19.75
CA PRO A 79 -8.76 22.61 -18.72
C PRO A 79 -7.63 23.55 -19.13
N GLN A 80 -7.10 24.32 -18.16
CA GLN A 80 -5.95 25.19 -18.35
C GLN A 80 -4.75 24.63 -17.59
N LEU A 81 -3.63 25.36 -17.60
CA LEU A 81 -2.39 24.93 -16.95
C LEU A 81 -2.63 24.46 -15.50
N ALA A 82 -3.40 25.20 -14.70
CA ALA A 82 -3.66 24.85 -13.30
C ALA A 82 -4.40 23.50 -13.13
N GLU A 83 -5.38 23.20 -13.97
CA GLU A 83 -6.07 21.90 -13.99
C GLU A 83 -5.14 20.78 -14.47
N TYR A 84 -4.36 21.01 -15.54
CA TYR A 84 -3.40 20.02 -16.03
C TYR A 84 -2.31 19.72 -15.00
N THR A 85 -1.70 20.71 -14.36
CA THR A 85 -0.72 20.50 -13.29
C THR A 85 -1.30 19.63 -12.17
N HIS A 86 -2.53 19.88 -11.73
CA HIS A 86 -3.20 19.08 -10.69
C HIS A 86 -3.53 17.65 -11.14
N LEU A 87 -3.99 17.47 -12.38
CA LEU A 87 -4.25 16.14 -12.95
C LEU A 87 -2.95 15.33 -13.12
N LEU A 88 -1.85 15.98 -13.52
CA LEU A 88 -0.53 15.37 -13.60
C LEU A 88 0.01 15.02 -12.20
N ASP A 89 -0.19 15.87 -11.17
CA ASP A 89 0.13 15.54 -9.77
C ASP A 89 -0.62 14.30 -9.29
N CYS A 90 -1.93 14.22 -9.57
CA CYS A 90 -2.72 13.02 -9.29
C CYS A 90 -2.14 11.78 -10.01
N ALA A 91 -1.77 11.91 -11.29
CA ALA A 91 -1.20 10.82 -12.08
C ALA A 91 0.15 10.32 -11.54
N GLN A 92 1.07 11.21 -11.12
CA GLN A 92 2.34 10.79 -10.51
C GLN A 92 2.15 10.12 -9.15
N ALA A 93 1.23 10.62 -8.31
CA ALA A 93 1.02 10.09 -6.97
C ALA A 93 0.53 8.62 -6.99
N MET A 94 -0.23 8.27 -8.04
CA MET A 94 -0.70 6.93 -8.34
C MET A 94 0.30 6.08 -9.15
N GLY A 95 1.35 6.68 -9.73
CA GLY A 95 2.27 6.01 -10.65
C GLY A 95 1.58 5.51 -11.92
N ASN A 96 0.75 6.35 -12.56
CA ASN A 96 -0.03 5.98 -13.74
C ASN A 96 0.57 6.57 -15.04
N GLY A 97 1.40 5.77 -15.72
CA GLY A 97 1.97 6.11 -17.03
C GLY A 97 0.92 6.34 -18.14
N PRO A 98 -0.04 5.42 -18.35
CA PRO A 98 -1.07 5.62 -19.37
C PRO A 98 -1.93 6.88 -19.19
N LEU A 99 -2.30 7.23 -17.96
CA LEU A 99 -3.01 8.47 -17.65
C LEU A 99 -2.14 9.69 -17.91
N VAL A 100 -0.89 9.71 -17.43
CA VAL A 100 -0.03 10.89 -17.56
C VAL A 100 0.27 11.19 -19.03
N ASN A 101 0.47 10.16 -19.87
CA ASN A 101 0.62 10.33 -21.32
C ASN A 101 -0.63 10.96 -21.93
N ALA A 102 -1.82 10.43 -21.62
CA ALA A 102 -3.08 10.96 -22.16
C ALA A 102 -3.39 12.39 -21.69
N LEU A 103 -2.96 12.77 -20.48
CA LEU A 103 -3.03 14.15 -19.98
C LEU A 103 -2.03 15.05 -20.69
N TRP A 104 -0.80 14.57 -20.94
CA TRP A 104 0.22 15.32 -21.66
C TRP A 104 -0.18 15.58 -23.12
N ASP A 105 -0.61 14.53 -23.82
CA ASP A 105 -1.17 14.62 -25.18
C ASP A 105 -2.33 15.64 -25.21
N GLY A 106 -3.29 15.50 -24.29
CA GLY A 106 -4.42 16.41 -24.20
C GLY A 106 -4.06 17.86 -23.85
N MET A 107 -2.98 18.09 -23.10
CA MET A 107 -2.48 19.44 -22.79
C MET A 107 -1.91 20.10 -24.04
N ASN A 108 -1.15 19.35 -24.85
CA ASN A 108 -0.63 19.81 -26.14
C ASN A 108 -1.75 20.05 -27.17
N ASP A 109 -2.74 19.14 -27.24
CA ASP A 109 -3.91 19.25 -28.13
C ASP A 109 -4.79 20.48 -27.84
N ASN A 110 -4.68 21.06 -26.64
CA ASN A 110 -5.38 22.30 -26.23
C ASN A 110 -4.46 23.53 -26.21
N ASP A 111 -3.27 23.47 -26.83
CA ASP A 111 -2.27 24.55 -26.89
C ASP A 111 -1.86 25.11 -25.51
N VAL A 112 -1.88 24.29 -24.46
CA VAL A 112 -1.52 24.71 -23.09
C VAL A 112 -0.01 24.52 -22.87
N THR A 113 0.74 25.62 -22.75
CA THR A 113 2.18 25.57 -22.46
C THR A 113 2.47 24.95 -21.09
N PRO A 114 3.27 23.86 -20.99
CA PRO A 114 3.67 23.29 -19.71
C PRO A 114 4.62 24.20 -18.91
N ASP A 115 4.56 24.08 -17.58
CA ASP A 115 5.57 24.62 -16.68
C ASP A 115 6.50 23.52 -16.12
N ALA A 116 7.46 23.90 -15.28
CA ALA A 116 8.39 22.96 -14.65
C ALA A 116 7.68 21.91 -13.77
N ALA A 117 6.54 22.24 -13.16
CA ALA A 117 5.76 21.30 -12.35
C ALA A 117 5.10 20.24 -13.24
N CYS A 118 4.49 20.63 -14.37
CA CYS A 118 3.98 19.70 -15.38
C CYS A 118 5.06 18.72 -15.84
N TYR A 119 6.23 19.22 -16.21
CA TYR A 119 7.39 18.38 -16.61
C TYR A 119 7.82 17.42 -15.49
N ASN A 120 7.92 17.91 -14.25
CA ASN A 120 8.30 17.11 -13.09
C ASN A 120 7.28 16.02 -12.75
N HIS A 121 5.99 16.32 -12.81
CA HIS A 121 4.93 15.34 -12.61
C HIS A 121 4.92 14.29 -13.74
N TYR A 122 5.14 14.70 -14.98
CA TYR A 122 5.22 13.78 -16.12
C TYR A 122 6.37 12.77 -15.97
N MET A 123 7.59 13.25 -15.72
CA MET A 123 8.75 12.39 -15.48
C MET A 123 8.54 11.45 -14.29
N ALA A 124 7.99 11.95 -13.17
CA ALA A 124 7.75 11.15 -11.97
C ALA A 124 6.74 10.02 -12.22
N ALA A 125 5.63 10.29 -12.90
CA ALA A 125 4.63 9.28 -13.24
C ALA A 125 5.19 8.15 -14.12
N LEU A 126 6.11 8.46 -15.04
CA LEU A 126 6.81 7.45 -15.84
C LEU A 126 7.82 6.62 -15.02
N VAL A 127 8.57 7.26 -14.11
CA VAL A 127 9.53 6.61 -13.19
C VAL A 127 8.84 5.66 -12.21
N TRP A 128 7.66 6.04 -11.73
CA TRP A 128 6.84 5.27 -10.79
C TRP A 128 5.75 4.43 -11.47
N ASN A 129 5.77 4.31 -12.80
CA ASN A 129 4.72 3.61 -13.55
C ASN A 129 4.52 2.17 -13.04
N HIS A 130 3.30 1.85 -12.61
CA HIS A 130 2.89 0.61 -11.91
C HIS A 130 3.66 0.24 -10.62
N CYS A 131 4.58 1.08 -10.12
CA CYS A 131 5.47 0.73 -9.01
C CYS A 131 4.79 0.63 -7.63
N TYR A 132 3.51 0.98 -7.53
CA TYR A 132 2.73 0.94 -6.28
C TYR A 132 1.67 -0.16 -6.25
N VAL A 133 1.45 -0.88 -7.36
CA VAL A 133 0.30 -1.77 -7.56
C VAL A 133 0.71 -3.19 -7.97
N GLY A 134 -0.23 -4.13 -7.90
CA GLY A 134 -0.07 -5.49 -8.41
C GLY A 134 1.13 -6.27 -7.86
N LYS A 135 1.95 -6.81 -8.77
CA LYS A 135 3.18 -7.55 -8.45
C LYS A 135 4.43 -6.70 -8.66
N GLU A 136 4.29 -5.66 -9.46
CA GLU A 136 5.28 -4.69 -9.89
C GLU A 136 5.90 -3.97 -8.68
N ALA A 137 5.10 -3.64 -7.67
CA ALA A 137 5.55 -3.09 -6.39
C ALA A 137 6.61 -3.92 -5.66
N TYR A 138 6.56 -5.26 -5.78
CA TYR A 138 7.55 -6.17 -5.18
C TYR A 138 8.78 -6.41 -6.06
N ASN A 139 8.81 -5.85 -7.27
CA ASN A 139 9.77 -6.14 -8.34
C ASN A 139 10.51 -4.88 -8.84
N THR A 140 10.85 -3.98 -7.91
CA THR A 140 11.62 -2.75 -8.15
C THR A 140 13.14 -2.99 -8.18
N ARG A 141 13.63 -4.06 -7.53
CA ARG A 141 15.06 -4.47 -7.48
C ARG A 141 15.61 -4.76 -8.89
N ILE A 142 16.76 -4.18 -9.20
CA ILE A 142 17.46 -4.38 -10.47
C ILE A 142 18.43 -5.55 -10.37
N THR A 143 18.21 -6.56 -11.21
CA THR A 143 19.07 -7.73 -11.42
C THR A 143 19.14 -8.01 -12.92
N PRO A 144 20.10 -8.81 -13.41
CA PRO A 144 20.16 -9.21 -14.81
C PRO A 144 18.83 -9.81 -15.30
N ARG A 145 18.12 -10.53 -14.44
CA ARG A 145 16.79 -11.09 -14.73
C ARG A 145 15.69 -10.05 -14.80
N SER A 146 15.59 -9.12 -13.85
CA SER A 146 14.52 -8.09 -13.89
C SER A 146 14.71 -7.15 -15.08
N TYR A 147 15.97 -6.77 -15.36
CA TYR A 147 16.32 -5.99 -16.56
C TYR A 147 15.88 -6.69 -17.85
N ARG A 148 16.20 -7.99 -18.02
CA ARG A 148 15.77 -8.77 -19.20
C ARG A 148 14.26 -8.90 -19.32
N LYS A 149 13.52 -8.95 -18.19
CA LYS A 149 12.06 -9.05 -18.20
C LYS A 149 11.37 -7.74 -18.59
N ARG A 150 11.90 -6.60 -18.14
CA ARG A 150 11.39 -5.26 -18.47
C ARG A 150 11.78 -4.75 -19.87
N ARG A 151 12.67 -5.47 -20.58
CA ARG A 151 13.02 -5.22 -21.99
C ARG A 151 12.00 -5.79 -22.98
N MET A 152 11.16 -6.73 -22.54
CA MET A 152 10.20 -7.42 -23.42
C MET A 152 9.14 -6.43 -23.95
N VAL A 153 8.67 -6.63 -25.18
CA VAL A 153 7.65 -5.75 -25.80
C VAL A 153 6.32 -5.83 -25.05
N ASP A 154 5.90 -7.02 -24.64
CA ASP A 154 4.85 -7.24 -23.63
C ASP A 154 5.48 -7.91 -22.40
N PRO A 155 5.80 -7.17 -21.34
CA PRO A 155 6.28 -7.74 -20.10
C PRO A 155 5.17 -8.51 -19.35
N ASN A 156 5.47 -9.75 -18.95
CA ASN A 156 4.59 -10.52 -18.08
C ASN A 156 4.22 -9.74 -16.79
N PRO A 157 3.00 -9.94 -16.24
CA PRO A 157 2.59 -9.34 -14.97
C PRO A 157 3.62 -9.54 -13.83
N GLY A 158 3.94 -8.45 -13.16
CA GLY A 158 5.07 -8.27 -12.25
C GLY A 158 6.26 -7.52 -12.85
N TRP A 159 6.28 -7.25 -14.16
CA TRP A 159 7.37 -6.56 -14.86
C TRP A 159 6.88 -5.44 -15.80
N ARG A 160 5.62 -5.02 -15.66
CA ARG A 160 5.01 -3.92 -16.42
C ARG A 160 5.34 -2.56 -15.80
N GLY A 161 4.84 -1.50 -16.42
CA GLY A 161 5.13 -0.11 -16.04
C GLY A 161 6.38 0.40 -16.74
N TYR A 162 7.40 0.78 -15.97
CA TYR A 162 8.67 1.23 -16.53
C TYR A 162 9.42 0.11 -17.27
N ALA A 163 10.05 0.47 -18.39
CA ALA A 163 10.75 -0.44 -19.30
C ALA A 163 12.27 -0.15 -19.39
N THR A 164 13.01 -1.10 -19.98
CA THR A 164 14.49 -1.10 -20.06
C THR A 164 15.01 -1.28 -21.49
N ALA A 165 16.28 -0.92 -21.71
CA ALA A 165 16.97 -0.92 -23.00
C ALA A 165 16.32 -0.05 -24.08
N TRP A 166 15.60 -0.63 -25.07
CA TRP A 166 15.16 0.09 -26.26
C TRP A 166 14.01 1.08 -25.99
N ASN A 167 13.14 0.78 -25.02
CA ASN A 167 12.14 1.70 -24.46
C ASN A 167 12.53 2.02 -23.02
N SER A 168 13.75 2.54 -22.83
CA SER A 168 14.31 2.81 -21.51
C SER A 168 13.61 4.01 -20.86
N VAL A 169 13.06 3.84 -19.66
CA VAL A 169 12.50 4.98 -18.89
C VAL A 169 13.52 6.11 -18.68
N LYS A 170 14.82 5.79 -18.59
CA LYS A 170 15.91 6.78 -18.54
C LYS A 170 16.05 7.57 -19.85
N GLY A 171 15.81 6.95 -21.01
CA GLY A 171 15.78 7.64 -22.30
C GLY A 171 14.66 8.66 -22.31
N ASN A 172 13.43 8.18 -22.15
CA ASN A 172 12.22 9.00 -22.17
C ASN A 172 12.30 10.19 -21.18
N VAL A 173 12.81 9.98 -19.96
CA VAL A 173 12.99 11.06 -18.96
C VAL A 173 14.07 12.06 -19.37
N LEU A 174 15.16 11.64 -20.03
CA LEU A 174 16.17 12.56 -20.55
C LEU A 174 15.67 13.33 -21.79
N ASP A 175 14.85 12.72 -22.63
CA ASP A 175 14.21 13.37 -23.77
C ASP A 175 13.21 14.45 -23.28
N ILE A 176 12.41 14.13 -22.26
CA ILE A 176 11.50 15.09 -21.59
C ILE A 176 12.29 16.23 -20.93
N PHE A 177 13.40 15.95 -20.25
CA PHE A 177 14.27 16.99 -19.67
C PHE A 177 14.96 17.85 -20.74
N SER A 178 15.31 17.27 -21.89
CA SER A 178 15.80 18.02 -23.05
C SER A 178 14.72 18.96 -23.60
N GLN A 179 13.47 18.52 -23.70
CA GLN A 179 12.36 19.38 -24.12
C GLN A 179 12.13 20.52 -23.12
N MET A 180 12.06 20.21 -21.82
CA MET A 180 11.96 21.21 -20.74
C MET A 180 13.05 22.28 -20.85
N SER A 181 14.28 21.88 -21.18
CA SER A 181 15.42 22.79 -21.38
C SER A 181 15.29 23.63 -22.66
N GLN A 182 14.73 23.07 -23.74
CA GLN A 182 14.46 23.79 -25.00
C GLN A 182 13.34 24.82 -24.84
N ASP A 183 12.35 24.54 -23.98
CA ASP A 183 11.29 25.46 -23.59
C ASP A 183 11.78 26.59 -22.66
N GLY A 184 13.07 26.60 -22.30
CA GLY A 184 13.70 27.62 -21.46
C GLY A 184 13.48 27.44 -19.96
N LEU A 185 12.94 26.31 -19.52
CA LEU A 185 12.69 26.01 -18.11
C LEU A 185 13.94 25.43 -17.43
N SER A 186 14.22 25.88 -16.21
CA SER A 186 15.33 25.37 -15.39
C SER A 186 14.88 24.20 -14.51
N GLY A 187 15.68 23.14 -14.45
CA GLY A 187 15.42 21.99 -13.57
C GLY A 187 15.62 22.30 -12.09
N ASP A 188 14.81 21.67 -11.24
CA ASP A 188 14.84 21.77 -9.78
C ASP A 188 15.23 20.43 -9.11
N GLU A 189 15.19 20.34 -7.77
CA GLU A 189 15.47 19.12 -7.00
C GLU A 189 14.62 17.94 -7.52
N GLN A 190 13.33 18.18 -7.81
CA GLN A 190 12.40 17.16 -8.29
C GLN A 190 12.77 16.68 -9.71
N THR A 191 13.22 17.59 -10.59
CA THR A 191 13.75 17.25 -11.92
C THR A 191 14.92 16.28 -11.79
N TYR A 192 15.93 16.63 -10.99
CA TYR A 192 17.14 15.80 -10.85
C TYR A 192 16.89 14.50 -10.08
N ILE A 193 15.96 14.49 -9.11
CA ILE A 193 15.45 13.26 -8.48
C ILE A 193 14.82 12.33 -9.50
N ASN A 194 13.98 12.85 -10.41
CA ASN A 194 13.34 12.03 -11.43
C ASN A 194 14.37 11.41 -12.39
N ILE A 195 15.39 12.18 -12.82
CA ILE A 195 16.48 11.67 -13.68
C ILE A 195 17.32 10.61 -12.92
N LEU A 196 17.64 10.85 -11.65
CA LEU A 196 18.38 9.93 -10.78
C LEU A 196 17.64 8.60 -10.60
N LEU A 197 16.33 8.66 -10.33
CA LEU A 197 15.47 7.47 -10.20
C LEU A 197 15.29 6.75 -11.54
N ALA A 198 15.16 7.47 -12.67
CA ALA A 198 15.09 6.88 -14.00
C ALA A 198 16.38 6.12 -14.36
N ALA A 199 17.55 6.67 -14.00
CA ALA A 199 18.84 5.99 -14.11
C ALA A 199 18.89 4.73 -13.22
N ALA A 200 18.43 4.83 -11.97
CA ALA A 200 18.36 3.69 -11.06
C ALA A 200 17.46 2.57 -11.58
N ARG A 201 16.29 2.90 -12.14
CA ARG A 201 15.31 1.95 -12.73
C ARG A 201 15.88 1.11 -13.88
N VAL A 202 16.98 1.54 -14.51
CA VAL A 202 17.62 0.83 -15.62
C VAL A 202 19.00 0.28 -15.29
N GLY A 203 19.41 0.27 -14.01
CA GLY A 203 20.72 -0.24 -13.61
C GLY A 203 21.90 0.69 -13.87
N ALA A 204 21.66 1.95 -14.23
CA ALA A 204 22.71 2.89 -14.61
C ALA A 204 23.32 3.59 -13.39
N VAL A 205 23.89 2.82 -12.46
CA VAL A 205 24.43 3.33 -11.18
C VAL A 205 25.43 4.47 -11.38
N GLN A 206 26.32 4.38 -12.37
CA GLN A 206 27.26 5.48 -12.67
C GLN A 206 26.54 6.78 -13.06
N ALA A 207 25.40 6.71 -13.76
CA ALA A 207 24.62 7.90 -14.09
C ALA A 207 23.99 8.51 -12.82
N SER A 208 23.48 7.68 -11.89
CA SER A 208 23.00 8.16 -10.59
C SER A 208 24.11 8.84 -9.77
N LYS A 209 25.32 8.27 -9.73
CA LYS A 209 26.50 8.91 -9.10
C LYS A 209 26.89 10.22 -9.78
N ASN A 210 26.92 10.25 -11.12
CA ASN A 210 27.26 11.45 -11.87
C ASN A 210 26.24 12.58 -11.63
N ILE A 211 24.94 12.29 -11.52
CA ILE A 211 23.91 13.30 -11.20
C ILE A 211 24.16 13.91 -9.82
N LEU A 212 24.40 13.08 -8.80
CA LEU A 212 24.71 13.53 -7.44
C LEU A 212 25.96 14.42 -7.39
N LYS A 213 27.01 14.02 -8.12
CA LYS A 213 28.26 14.78 -8.24
C LYS A 213 28.10 16.07 -9.05
N THR A 214 27.29 16.10 -10.11
CA THR A 214 27.12 17.31 -10.94
C THR A 214 26.25 18.37 -10.28
N VAL A 215 25.18 17.98 -9.60
CA VAL A 215 24.21 18.93 -9.02
C VAL A 215 24.63 19.35 -7.60
N TRP A 216 24.96 18.40 -6.74
CA TRP A 216 25.22 18.66 -5.31
C TRP A 216 26.68 18.48 -4.88
N ASN A 217 27.60 18.19 -5.83
CA ASN A 217 29.00 17.82 -5.57
C ASN A 217 29.17 16.61 -4.62
N VAL A 218 28.17 15.72 -4.58
CA VAL A 218 28.16 14.52 -3.74
C VAL A 218 28.84 13.38 -4.50
N ASP A 219 30.12 13.15 -4.22
CA ASP A 219 30.90 12.05 -4.81
C ASP A 219 30.76 10.76 -3.99
N VAL A 220 29.84 9.90 -4.44
CA VAL A 220 29.54 8.61 -3.81
C VAL A 220 30.73 7.65 -3.78
N ASP A 221 31.64 7.73 -4.76
CA ASP A 221 32.84 6.88 -4.77
C ASP A 221 33.88 7.37 -3.74
N ALA A 222 33.98 8.69 -3.54
CA ALA A 222 34.79 9.25 -2.45
C ALA A 222 34.21 8.93 -1.06
N ILE A 223 32.89 9.10 -0.86
CA ILE A 223 32.17 8.78 0.40
C ILE A 223 32.32 7.31 0.83
N MET A 224 32.56 6.41 -0.13
CA MET A 224 32.79 4.99 0.10
C MET A 224 34.27 4.62 0.28
N ALA A 225 35.20 5.46 -0.20
CA ALA A 225 36.64 5.26 -0.06
C ALA A 225 37.20 5.91 1.22
N GLU A 226 36.59 7.01 1.68
CA GLU A 226 36.96 7.75 2.87
C GLU A 226 35.88 7.65 3.96
N SER A 227 36.32 7.43 5.18
CA SER A 227 35.50 7.30 6.38
C SER A 227 35.32 8.61 7.14
N ASP A 228 36.27 9.54 7.01
CA ASP A 228 36.21 10.87 7.62
C ASP A 228 35.56 11.86 6.64
N ASP A 229 34.29 12.19 6.91
CA ASP A 229 33.51 13.09 6.07
C ASP A 229 34.12 14.50 5.95
N SER A 230 35.05 14.90 6.85
CA SER A 230 35.76 16.18 6.77
C SER A 230 36.87 16.23 5.70
N MET A 231 37.29 15.06 5.20
CA MET A 231 38.26 14.92 4.09
C MET A 231 37.58 14.91 2.71
N LEU A 232 36.25 14.85 2.66
CA LEU A 232 35.48 14.84 1.43
C LEU A 232 35.38 16.24 0.79
N PRO A 233 35.20 16.34 -0.54
CA PRO A 233 34.92 17.62 -1.18
C PRO A 233 33.66 18.27 -0.60
N PRO A 234 33.64 19.59 -0.37
CA PRO A 234 32.47 20.28 0.15
C PRO A 234 31.30 20.19 -0.85
N VAL A 235 30.09 19.94 -0.34
CA VAL A 235 28.87 19.92 -1.14
C VAL A 235 28.61 21.29 -1.81
N THR A 236 27.83 21.30 -2.90
CA THR A 236 27.44 22.56 -3.55
C THR A 236 26.60 23.40 -2.56
N PRO A 237 27.02 24.61 -2.17
CA PRO A 237 26.23 25.44 -1.27
C PRO A 237 25.00 25.96 -2.02
N TYR A 238 23.82 25.70 -1.46
CA TYR A 238 22.55 26.24 -1.91
C TYR A 238 21.86 26.95 -0.76
N ASP A 239 21.23 28.09 -1.03
CA ASP A 239 20.32 28.73 -0.08
C ASP A 239 19.06 27.87 0.12
N THR A 240 18.43 27.95 1.28
CA THR A 240 17.23 27.13 1.62
C THR A 240 15.99 27.44 0.78
N TRP A 241 15.98 28.57 0.06
CA TRP A 241 14.95 28.93 -0.92
C TRP A 241 15.32 28.54 -2.37
N SER A 242 16.51 27.97 -2.60
CA SER A 242 16.91 27.45 -3.90
C SER A 242 16.03 26.25 -4.26
N GLY A 243 15.53 26.21 -5.50
CA GLY A 243 14.85 25.02 -6.02
C GLY A 243 15.76 23.78 -6.09
N LEU A 244 17.08 23.93 -5.91
CA LEU A 244 18.06 22.84 -5.86
C LEU A 244 18.50 22.48 -4.43
N TYR A 245 17.98 23.14 -3.38
CA TYR A 245 18.28 22.77 -2.00
C TYR A 245 17.74 21.36 -1.72
N PRO A 246 18.57 20.40 -1.28
CA PRO A 246 18.10 19.05 -0.98
C PRO A 246 17.04 19.03 0.13
N THR A 247 16.06 18.15 -0.03
CA THR A 247 15.04 17.89 0.97
C THR A 247 15.02 16.40 1.33
N GLU A 248 14.07 16.00 2.18
CA GLU A 248 13.76 14.58 2.42
C GLU A 248 13.52 13.80 1.11
N ARG A 249 13.08 14.48 0.03
CA ARG A 249 12.84 13.85 -1.27
C ARG A 249 14.13 13.30 -1.87
N LEU A 250 15.25 14.06 -1.84
CA LEU A 250 16.54 13.55 -2.30
C LEU A 250 17.03 12.40 -1.42
N LEU A 251 16.91 12.51 -0.09
CA LEU A 251 17.32 11.43 0.84
C LEU A 251 16.57 10.13 0.54
N PHE A 252 15.24 10.19 0.33
CA PHE A 252 14.45 9.04 -0.08
C PHE A 252 14.85 8.52 -1.46
N ALA A 253 15.11 9.40 -2.43
CA ALA A 253 15.51 9.02 -3.78
C ALA A 253 16.87 8.31 -3.82
N VAL A 254 17.84 8.78 -3.02
CA VAL A 254 19.17 8.15 -2.84
C VAL A 254 19.02 6.77 -2.20
N ALA A 255 18.27 6.66 -1.09
CA ALA A 255 17.99 5.38 -0.43
C ALA A 255 17.35 4.37 -1.39
N HIS A 256 16.33 4.80 -2.16
CA HIS A 256 15.64 3.97 -3.14
C HIS A 256 16.54 3.59 -4.31
N ALA A 257 17.32 4.52 -4.85
CA ALA A 257 18.14 4.31 -6.04
C ALA A 257 19.27 3.31 -5.79
N PHE A 258 20.07 3.50 -4.74
CA PHE A 258 21.16 2.58 -4.41
C PHE A 258 20.62 1.27 -3.82
N GLY A 259 19.59 1.31 -2.97
CA GLY A 259 18.94 0.11 -2.43
C GLY A 259 18.31 -0.79 -3.49
N THR A 260 17.65 -0.24 -4.52
CA THR A 260 17.12 -1.04 -5.64
C THR A 260 18.21 -1.53 -6.60
N ASN A 261 19.37 -0.89 -6.63
CA ASN A 261 20.56 -1.33 -7.37
C ASN A 261 21.52 -2.21 -6.55
N ASN A 262 21.08 -2.66 -5.36
CA ASN A 262 21.79 -3.58 -4.48
C ASN A 262 23.06 -3.01 -3.82
N ASP A 263 23.17 -1.69 -3.71
CA ASP A 263 24.29 -1.02 -3.03
C ASP A 263 23.82 -0.39 -1.72
N MET A 264 23.59 -1.24 -0.70
CA MET A 264 23.03 -0.80 0.58
C MET A 264 24.01 0.08 1.37
N TYR A 265 25.32 -0.13 1.21
CA TYR A 265 26.34 0.65 1.90
C TYR A 265 26.45 2.06 1.33
N ALA A 266 26.46 2.21 -0.01
CA ALA A 266 26.37 3.54 -0.63
C ALA A 266 25.05 4.24 -0.29
N ALA A 267 23.92 3.51 -0.23
CA ALA A 267 22.64 4.06 0.20
C ALA A 267 22.72 4.69 1.61
N MET A 268 23.24 3.96 2.59
CA MET A 268 23.39 4.44 3.97
C MET A 268 24.36 5.64 4.06
N ARG A 269 25.60 5.49 3.59
CA ARG A 269 26.64 6.54 3.70
C ARG A 269 26.27 7.81 2.95
N THR A 270 25.67 7.71 1.76
CA THR A 270 25.29 8.89 0.97
C THR A 270 24.10 9.63 1.58
N VAL A 271 23.11 8.92 2.15
CA VAL A 271 21.99 9.57 2.85
C VAL A 271 22.49 10.32 4.09
N ASP A 272 23.36 9.69 4.88
CA ASP A 272 23.92 10.29 6.10
C ASP A 272 24.78 11.53 5.79
N PHE A 273 25.66 11.43 4.78
CA PHE A 273 26.50 12.54 4.32
C PHE A 273 25.66 13.74 3.82
N ILE A 274 24.63 13.50 2.99
CA ILE A 274 23.75 14.59 2.51
C ILE A 274 22.95 15.19 3.68
N ALA A 275 22.41 14.35 4.57
CA ALA A 275 21.63 14.78 5.72
C ALA A 275 22.46 15.69 6.65
N SER A 276 23.70 15.29 6.96
CA SER A 276 24.61 16.10 7.79
C SER A 276 25.09 17.37 7.06
N SER A 277 25.47 17.28 5.77
CA SER A 277 26.00 18.42 5.01
C SER A 277 24.98 19.54 4.77
N TYR A 278 23.69 19.19 4.62
CA TYR A 278 22.60 20.15 4.41
C TYR A 278 21.68 20.32 5.63
N ASN A 279 22.05 19.75 6.79
CA ASN A 279 21.27 19.80 8.04
C ASN A 279 19.79 19.39 7.86
N ILE A 280 19.57 18.21 7.26
CA ILE A 280 18.24 17.66 6.95
C ILE A 280 17.96 16.46 7.86
N THR A 281 16.85 16.49 8.58
CA THR A 281 16.42 15.35 9.41
C THR A 281 16.06 14.14 8.54
N ILE A 282 16.71 13.00 8.76
CA ILE A 282 16.36 11.72 8.12
C ILE A 282 15.01 11.24 8.66
N SER A 283 13.97 11.28 7.82
CA SER A 283 12.60 10.98 8.24
C SER A 283 12.35 9.49 8.47
N ALA A 284 11.24 9.18 9.15
CA ALA A 284 10.71 7.82 9.27
C ALA A 284 10.47 7.12 7.92
N LYS A 285 10.19 7.88 6.85
CA LYS A 285 9.97 7.34 5.49
C LYS A 285 11.29 6.91 4.84
N VAL A 286 12.35 7.71 4.98
CA VAL A 286 13.71 7.36 4.51
C VAL A 286 14.21 6.13 5.28
N TRP A 287 14.06 6.11 6.60
CA TRP A 287 14.41 4.95 7.43
C TRP A 287 13.63 3.67 7.08
N SER A 288 12.33 3.80 6.77
CA SER A 288 11.50 2.67 6.32
C SER A 288 11.98 2.08 4.99
N GLU A 289 12.39 2.93 4.04
CA GLU A 289 12.94 2.52 2.76
C GLU A 289 14.29 1.81 2.95
N LEU A 290 15.21 2.39 3.74
CA LEU A 290 16.52 1.79 4.05
C LEU A 290 16.36 0.41 4.71
N LEU A 291 15.46 0.27 5.70
CA LEU A 291 15.20 -1.01 6.36
C LEU A 291 14.55 -2.03 5.41
N GLU A 292 13.57 -1.63 4.57
CA GLU A 292 12.95 -2.52 3.59
C GLU A 292 13.97 -3.05 2.57
N ARG A 293 14.88 -2.19 2.08
CA ARG A 293 15.92 -2.59 1.13
C ARG A 293 16.95 -3.50 1.82
N THR A 294 17.40 -3.18 3.03
CA THR A 294 18.28 -4.04 3.84
C THR A 294 17.67 -5.43 4.06
N PHE A 295 16.40 -5.50 4.51
CA PHE A 295 15.65 -6.76 4.67
C PHE A 295 15.36 -7.49 3.35
N THR A 296 15.36 -6.79 2.22
CA THR A 296 15.20 -7.42 0.90
C THR A 296 16.52 -8.03 0.41
N LEU A 297 17.64 -7.38 0.70
CA LEU A 297 18.97 -7.83 0.33
C LEU A 297 19.54 -8.90 1.29
N SER A 298 19.08 -8.99 2.54
CA SER A 298 19.54 -10.02 3.49
C SER A 298 18.97 -11.42 3.26
N LYS A 299 18.02 -11.57 2.32
CA LYS A 299 17.32 -12.84 2.04
C LYS A 299 18.13 -13.77 1.14
N GLU A 300 18.34 -14.99 1.62
CA GLU A 300 18.87 -16.08 0.81
C GLU A 300 17.82 -16.61 -0.18
N HIS A 301 18.11 -16.48 -1.48
CA HIS A 301 17.28 -17.06 -2.53
C HIS A 301 17.73 -18.48 -2.91
N LYS A 302 16.77 -19.38 -3.16
CA LYS A 302 17.04 -20.79 -3.52
C LYS A 302 16.89 -21.04 -5.03
N ARG A 303 17.54 -22.09 -5.54
CA ARG A 303 17.43 -22.59 -6.93
C ARG A 303 17.77 -21.49 -7.97
N ARG A 304 16.99 -21.38 -9.06
CA ARG A 304 17.17 -20.40 -10.18
C ARG A 304 17.08 -18.91 -9.80
N GLN A 305 17.01 -18.57 -8.52
CA GLN A 305 17.08 -17.20 -8.01
C GLN A 305 18.32 -16.97 -7.13
N ALA A 306 19.12 -17.99 -6.84
CA ALA A 306 20.27 -17.88 -5.94
C ALA A 306 21.37 -16.95 -6.48
N GLU A 307 21.67 -17.03 -7.78
CA GLU A 307 22.67 -16.18 -8.44
C GLU A 307 22.24 -14.70 -8.45
N ASP A 308 21.06 -14.39 -9.00
CA ASP A 308 20.46 -13.04 -8.95
C ASP A 308 20.34 -12.51 -7.50
N GLY A 309 20.03 -13.39 -6.55
CA GLY A 309 19.79 -13.04 -5.15
C GLY A 309 21.03 -12.59 -4.39
N ARG A 310 22.20 -13.17 -4.71
CA ARG A 310 23.51 -12.83 -4.09
C ARG A 310 24.02 -11.44 -4.45
N ILE A 311 23.53 -10.83 -5.53
CA ILE A 311 23.97 -9.51 -6.00
C ILE A 311 23.65 -8.46 -4.93
N GLY A 312 24.68 -7.91 -4.29
CA GLY A 312 24.52 -6.95 -3.19
C GLY A 312 23.84 -7.53 -1.96
N GLN A 313 23.97 -8.83 -1.71
CA GLN A 313 23.47 -9.46 -0.48
C GLN A 313 24.18 -8.88 0.74
N VAL A 314 23.41 -8.53 1.78
CA VAL A 314 23.92 -8.00 3.05
C VAL A 314 23.76 -9.02 4.19
N PRO A 315 24.54 -8.93 5.28
CA PRO A 315 24.33 -9.73 6.48
C PRO A 315 22.92 -9.55 7.06
N ARG A 316 22.39 -10.57 7.75
CA ARG A 316 21.11 -10.45 8.46
C ARG A 316 21.19 -9.50 9.65
N ASP A 317 22.35 -9.42 10.31
CA ASP A 317 22.59 -8.50 11.42
C ASP A 317 22.45 -7.03 11.00
N MET A 318 22.81 -6.67 9.76
CA MET A 318 22.59 -5.32 9.24
C MET A 318 21.11 -4.89 9.27
N VAL A 319 20.15 -5.82 9.19
CA VAL A 319 18.71 -5.52 9.38
C VAL A 319 18.44 -5.11 10.82
N ARG A 320 19.08 -5.78 11.79
CA ARG A 320 18.97 -5.49 13.22
C ARG A 320 19.65 -4.17 13.55
N ASP A 321 20.83 -3.92 12.99
CA ASP A 321 21.59 -2.69 13.18
C ASP A 321 20.80 -1.47 12.67
N VAL A 322 20.27 -1.53 11.44
CA VAL A 322 19.43 -0.45 10.88
C VAL A 322 18.15 -0.25 11.70
N PHE A 323 17.50 -1.33 12.16
CA PHE A 323 16.33 -1.22 13.04
C PHE A 323 16.67 -0.62 14.41
N GLN A 324 17.82 -0.95 14.97
CA GLN A 324 18.29 -0.37 16.23
C GLN A 324 18.57 1.12 16.05
N ILE A 325 19.39 1.49 15.04
CA ILE A 325 19.75 2.88 14.72
C ILE A 325 18.51 3.75 14.56
N LEU A 326 17.51 3.32 13.78
CA LEU A 326 16.33 4.15 13.54
C LEU A 326 15.43 4.28 14.79
N THR A 327 15.41 3.29 15.69
CA THR A 327 14.53 3.29 16.88
C THR A 327 15.16 3.91 18.13
N THR A 328 16.49 4.07 18.19
CA THR A 328 17.17 4.75 19.31
C THR A 328 17.44 6.22 19.04
N GLU A 329 17.97 6.92 20.05
CA GLU A 329 18.63 8.22 19.84
C GLU A 329 19.73 8.11 18.76
N PRO A 330 19.90 9.13 17.90
CA PRO A 330 19.15 10.40 17.89
C PRO A 330 17.77 10.35 17.20
N TYR A 331 17.47 9.32 16.39
CA TYR A 331 16.35 9.35 15.44
C TYR A 331 14.98 9.04 16.05
N ASN A 332 14.90 8.12 17.01
CA ASN A 332 13.68 7.77 17.78
C ASN A 332 12.44 7.48 16.91
N VAL A 333 12.60 6.90 15.72
CA VAL A 333 11.51 6.60 14.80
C VAL A 333 10.59 5.51 15.39
N PRO A 334 9.27 5.76 15.53
CA PRO A 334 8.34 4.77 16.04
C PRO A 334 8.30 3.51 15.16
N ALA A 335 8.61 2.36 15.75
CA ALA A 335 8.62 1.08 15.04
C ALA A 335 7.21 0.68 14.57
N THR A 336 7.02 0.57 13.25
CA THR A 336 5.74 0.11 12.68
C THR A 336 5.63 -1.42 12.70
N LEU A 337 4.42 -1.94 12.56
CA LEU A 337 4.20 -3.39 12.53
C LEU A 337 4.92 -4.07 11.33
N GLN A 338 5.08 -3.37 10.21
CA GLN A 338 5.86 -3.85 9.07
C GLN A 338 7.36 -3.97 9.41
N MET A 339 7.91 -3.07 10.22
CA MET A 339 9.29 -3.17 10.71
C MET A 339 9.45 -4.39 11.62
N TYR A 340 8.55 -4.60 12.59
CA TYR A 340 8.55 -5.81 13.42
C TYR A 340 8.38 -7.10 12.61
N ARG A 341 7.64 -7.07 11.50
CA ARG A 341 7.57 -8.20 10.56
C ARG A 341 8.92 -8.50 9.89
N TYR A 342 9.71 -7.47 9.57
CA TYR A 342 11.08 -7.65 9.06
C TYR A 342 11.99 -8.27 10.13
N MET A 343 11.90 -7.79 11.37
CA MET A 343 12.65 -8.33 12.52
C MET A 343 12.27 -9.79 12.80
N THR A 344 10.98 -10.09 12.99
CA THR A 344 10.51 -11.45 13.27
C THR A 344 10.88 -12.43 12.16
N GLN A 345 10.82 -12.01 10.89
CA GLN A 345 11.21 -12.86 9.76
C GLN A 345 12.73 -13.04 9.65
N THR A 346 13.53 -12.09 10.14
CA THR A 346 15.00 -12.20 10.21
C THR A 346 15.41 -13.12 11.35
N ASN A 347 14.88 -12.90 12.56
CA ASN A 347 15.09 -13.75 13.73
C ASN A 347 14.65 -15.21 13.49
N LYS A 348 13.54 -15.42 12.75
CA LYS A 348 13.14 -16.76 12.30
C LYS A 348 14.16 -17.43 11.38
N LEU A 349 14.84 -16.68 10.50
CA LEU A 349 15.85 -17.27 9.60
C LEU A 349 17.11 -17.69 10.36
N ASP A 350 17.44 -17.00 11.44
CA ASP A 350 18.52 -17.37 12.38
C ASP A 350 18.08 -18.36 13.46
N GLY A 351 16.80 -18.77 13.46
CA GLY A 351 16.26 -19.77 14.38
C GLY A 351 16.15 -19.28 15.82
N ASP A 352 16.00 -17.98 16.07
CA ASP A 352 15.82 -17.39 17.40
C ASP A 352 14.32 -17.25 17.72
N LEU A 353 13.79 -18.12 18.59
CA LEU A 353 12.39 -18.16 18.96
C LEU A 353 12.04 -17.04 19.95
N GLU A 354 12.88 -16.76 20.94
CA GLU A 354 12.60 -15.75 21.97
C GLU A 354 12.64 -14.32 21.41
N ALA A 355 13.54 -14.01 20.47
CA ALA A 355 13.51 -12.75 19.73
C ALA A 355 12.24 -12.65 18.87
N CYS A 356 11.84 -13.72 18.16
CA CYS A 356 10.59 -13.75 17.41
C CYS A 356 9.36 -13.51 18.30
N LYS A 357 9.28 -14.13 19.49
CA LYS A 357 8.22 -13.88 20.47
C LYS A 357 8.22 -12.43 20.93
N THR A 358 9.40 -11.87 21.23
CA THR A 358 9.56 -10.49 21.69
C THR A 358 9.08 -9.48 20.64
N ASP A 359 9.52 -9.64 19.39
CA ASP A 359 9.07 -8.80 18.28
C ASP A 359 7.57 -8.90 18.04
N MET A 360 7.01 -10.12 18.06
CA MET A 360 5.60 -10.35 17.82
C MET A 360 4.71 -9.76 18.93
N ARG A 361 5.20 -9.72 20.17
CA ARG A 361 4.53 -9.06 21.30
C ARG A 361 4.54 -7.53 21.13
N LYS A 362 5.70 -6.94 20.80
CA LYS A 362 5.79 -5.49 20.49
C LYS A 362 4.93 -5.09 19.28
N ALA A 363 4.86 -5.95 18.25
CA ALA A 363 3.98 -5.78 17.10
C ALA A 363 2.48 -5.76 17.50
N TYR A 364 2.09 -6.59 18.47
CA TYR A 364 0.74 -6.56 19.02
C TYR A 364 0.45 -5.28 19.81
N ASP A 365 1.43 -4.72 20.52
CA ASP A 365 1.26 -3.45 21.24
C ASP A 365 0.97 -2.29 20.28
N VAL A 366 1.66 -2.24 19.12
CA VAL A 366 1.35 -1.30 18.02
C VAL A 366 -0.09 -1.49 17.51
N LEU A 367 -0.52 -2.74 17.29
CA LEU A 367 -1.89 -3.05 16.88
C LEU A 367 -2.94 -2.60 17.92
N SER A 368 -2.65 -2.77 19.22
CA SER A 368 -3.53 -2.34 20.31
C SER A 368 -3.68 -0.81 20.33
N GLN A 369 -2.58 -0.08 20.17
CA GLN A 369 -2.59 1.39 20.07
C GLN A 369 -3.39 1.89 18.84
N THR A 370 -3.18 1.30 17.66
CA THR A 370 -3.93 1.68 16.45
C THR A 370 -5.42 1.34 16.59
N ARG A 371 -5.78 0.24 17.25
CA ARG A 371 -7.18 -0.09 17.57
C ARG A 371 -7.85 0.90 18.52
N ALA A 372 -7.13 1.45 19.50
CA ALA A 372 -7.64 2.49 20.38
C ALA A 372 -7.99 3.75 19.55
N LYS A 373 -7.05 4.25 18.73
CA LYS A 373 -7.28 5.37 17.81
C LYS A 373 -8.45 5.12 16.86
N ARG A 374 -8.53 3.92 16.26
CA ARG A 374 -9.63 3.52 15.37
C ARG A 374 -10.98 3.53 16.12
N LYS A 375 -11.03 3.10 17.37
CA LYS A 375 -12.24 3.16 18.20
C LYS A 375 -12.66 4.61 18.45
N GLU A 376 -11.73 5.49 18.83
CA GLU A 376 -12.01 6.92 19.01
C GLU A 376 -12.56 7.56 17.73
N ALA A 377 -11.95 7.27 16.57
CA ALA A 377 -12.44 7.74 15.27
C ALA A 377 -13.84 7.20 14.93
N ARG A 378 -14.13 5.93 15.24
CA ARG A 378 -15.47 5.33 15.08
C ARG A 378 -16.50 6.02 15.97
N ASP A 379 -16.14 6.28 17.22
CA ASP A 379 -17.01 6.91 18.19
C ASP A 379 -17.26 8.40 17.79
N ALA A 380 -16.30 9.08 17.14
CA ALA A 380 -16.49 10.39 16.51
C ALA A 380 -17.43 10.35 15.29
N VAL A 381 -17.34 9.33 14.42
CA VAL A 381 -18.33 9.11 13.34
C VAL A 381 -19.73 8.94 13.93
N MET A 382 -19.87 8.16 15.01
CA MET A 382 -21.17 7.99 15.69
C MET A 382 -21.70 9.31 16.26
N GLN A 383 -20.86 10.16 16.84
CA GLN A 383 -21.26 11.50 17.30
C GLN A 383 -21.79 12.37 16.14
N CYS A 384 -21.14 12.32 14.98
CA CYS A 384 -21.58 13.04 13.78
C CYS A 384 -22.88 12.49 13.19
N LEU A 385 -23.13 11.18 13.30
CA LEU A 385 -24.37 10.53 12.84
C LEU A 385 -25.54 10.67 13.82
N GLN A 386 -25.27 10.86 15.11
CA GLN A 386 -26.29 10.85 16.16
C GLN A 386 -27.50 11.78 15.88
N PRO A 387 -27.34 13.03 15.40
CA PRO A 387 -28.48 13.89 15.05
C PRO A 387 -29.36 13.32 13.93
N VAL A 388 -28.75 12.63 12.95
CA VAL A 388 -29.48 11.97 11.85
C VAL A 388 -30.27 10.79 12.39
N LEU A 389 -29.63 9.95 13.21
CA LEU A 389 -30.26 8.77 13.82
C LEU A 389 -31.39 9.16 14.78
N ASP A 390 -31.24 10.24 15.54
CA ASP A 390 -32.30 10.75 16.42
C ASP A 390 -33.46 11.35 15.62
N SER A 391 -33.22 11.96 14.45
CA SER A 391 -34.31 12.42 13.56
C SER A 391 -35.15 11.27 12.97
N MET A 392 -34.59 10.06 12.88
CA MET A 392 -35.26 8.84 12.42
C MET A 392 -36.01 8.12 13.55
N ARG A 393 -35.78 8.47 14.82
CA ARG A 393 -36.49 7.87 15.95
C ARG A 393 -37.89 8.49 16.08
N PRO A 394 -38.96 7.69 16.24
CA PRO A 394 -40.28 8.25 16.51
C PRO A 394 -40.26 9.02 17.83
N PRO A 395 -40.95 10.16 17.94
CA PRO A 395 -40.94 10.96 19.16
C PRO A 395 -41.45 10.14 20.35
N ALA A 396 -40.72 10.20 21.46
CA ALA A 396 -41.07 9.46 22.66
C ALA A 396 -42.47 9.89 23.15
N ASN A 397 -43.40 8.93 23.22
CA ASN A 397 -44.75 9.17 23.72
C ASN A 397 -44.69 9.63 25.20
N ASN A 398 -44.84 10.93 25.42
CA ASN A 398 -44.91 11.51 26.75
C ASN A 398 -46.14 10.98 27.50
N GLY A 399 -45.92 9.98 28.35
CA GLY A 399 -46.78 9.69 29.50
C GLY A 399 -48.16 9.09 29.20
N ARG A 400 -48.24 7.92 28.54
CA ARG A 400 -49.40 7.02 28.75
C ARG A 400 -48.99 5.54 28.77
N LYS A 401 -49.20 4.89 29.93
CA LYS A 401 -49.09 3.44 30.09
C LYS A 401 -50.20 2.76 29.28
N VAL A 402 -49.85 2.07 28.19
CA VAL A 402 -50.68 0.98 27.65
C VAL A 402 -49.74 -0.15 27.20
N ARG A 403 -49.95 -1.34 27.77
CA ARG A 403 -49.46 -2.59 27.19
C ARG A 403 -50.31 -2.89 25.95
N GLU A 404 -49.69 -3.01 24.78
CA GLU A 404 -49.92 -4.13 23.85
C GLU A 404 -48.99 -4.03 22.64
N GLN A 405 -48.22 -5.09 22.38
CA GLN A 405 -47.23 -5.16 21.30
C GLN A 405 -47.84 -5.79 20.03
N THR A 406 -48.58 -5.03 19.23
CA THR A 406 -48.72 -5.36 17.79
C THR A 406 -49.20 -4.19 16.93
N LYS A 407 -48.49 -3.95 15.81
CA LYS A 407 -48.97 -3.18 14.64
C LYS A 407 -49.48 -1.75 14.91
N CYS A 408 -48.64 -0.87 15.45
CA CYS A 408 -48.85 0.57 15.28
C CYS A 408 -48.36 1.03 13.90
N GLN A 409 -49.24 1.73 13.20
CA GLN A 409 -49.18 2.11 11.79
C GLN A 409 -47.93 2.94 11.44
N ARG A 410 -47.22 2.55 10.37
CA ARG A 410 -46.32 3.45 9.64
C ARG A 410 -47.17 4.50 8.94
N GLY A 411 -47.19 5.72 9.46
CA GLY A 411 -48.10 6.74 8.95
C GLY A 411 -47.95 8.11 9.59
N HIS A 412 -46.77 8.72 9.54
CA HIS A 412 -46.64 10.18 9.48
C HIS A 412 -45.31 10.56 8.81
N GLY A 413 -45.39 11.40 7.78
CA GLY A 413 -44.24 11.83 6.99
C GLY A 413 -43.42 12.92 7.65
N VAL A 414 -42.66 12.57 8.70
CA VAL A 414 -41.45 13.33 9.05
C VAL A 414 -40.39 12.92 8.04
N LYS A 415 -40.09 13.80 7.08
CA LYS A 415 -39.04 13.56 6.08
C LYS A 415 -37.69 13.74 6.76
N SER A 416 -37.03 12.64 7.08
CA SER A 416 -35.70 12.61 7.74
C SER A 416 -34.74 13.58 7.03
N ASP A 417 -34.02 14.40 7.80
CA ASP A 417 -33.19 15.46 7.23
C ASP A 417 -31.84 14.91 6.74
N LEU A 418 -31.89 14.30 5.56
CA LEU A 418 -30.73 13.75 4.87
C LEU A 418 -29.73 14.82 4.41
N SER A 419 -30.03 16.13 4.55
CA SER A 419 -29.04 17.19 4.28
C SER A 419 -27.90 17.17 5.29
N LEU A 420 -28.15 16.70 6.52
CA LEU A 420 -27.17 16.54 7.59
C LEU A 420 -26.05 15.53 7.22
N LEU A 421 -26.30 14.60 6.29
CA LEU A 421 -25.28 13.69 5.75
C LEU A 421 -24.22 14.40 4.90
N GLN A 422 -24.49 15.63 4.44
CA GLN A 422 -23.55 16.45 3.67
C GLN A 422 -22.60 17.28 4.56
N CYS A 423 -22.61 17.06 5.87
CA CYS A 423 -21.73 17.74 6.82
C CYS A 423 -20.25 17.43 6.57
N PRO A 424 -19.37 18.44 6.38
CA PRO A 424 -17.93 18.22 6.17
C PRO A 424 -17.27 17.44 7.32
N LEU A 425 -17.67 17.70 8.57
CA LEU A 425 -17.15 17.00 9.75
C LEU A 425 -17.44 15.50 9.71
N LEU A 426 -18.62 15.10 9.19
CA LEU A 426 -18.96 13.68 9.00
C LEU A 426 -18.06 13.03 7.94
N ALA A 427 -17.80 13.72 6.82
CA ALA A 427 -16.93 13.22 5.77
C ALA A 427 -15.47 13.06 6.25
N GLU A 428 -14.96 14.02 7.03
CA GLU A 428 -13.62 13.97 7.62
C GLU A 428 -13.49 12.89 8.72
N ALA A 429 -14.49 12.76 9.59
CA ALA A 429 -14.55 11.70 10.60
C ALA A 429 -14.58 10.31 9.94
N ILE A 430 -15.41 10.13 8.90
CA ILE A 430 -15.46 8.88 8.12
C ILE A 430 -14.13 8.62 7.43
N ASN A 431 -13.48 9.63 6.86
CA ASN A 431 -12.17 9.46 6.21
C ASN A 431 -11.11 8.98 7.19
N THR A 432 -11.02 9.64 8.35
CA THR A 432 -10.09 9.30 9.42
C THR A 432 -10.33 7.88 9.95
N TYR A 433 -11.59 7.53 10.19
CA TYR A 433 -12.00 6.19 10.61
C TYR A 433 -11.68 5.12 9.55
N ASP A 434 -11.93 5.39 8.27
CA ASP A 434 -11.69 4.46 7.15
C ASP A 434 -10.19 4.14 6.97
N LEU A 435 -9.32 5.15 7.07
CA LEU A 435 -7.87 4.96 7.04
C LEU A 435 -7.37 4.15 8.24
N LEU A 436 -7.82 4.46 9.46
CA LEU A 436 -7.48 3.69 10.67
C LEU A 436 -8.04 2.26 10.62
N ARG A 437 -9.20 2.05 10.00
CA ARG A 437 -9.79 0.72 9.79
C ARG A 437 -8.97 -0.11 8.80
N LEU A 438 -8.47 0.52 7.73
CA LEU A 438 -7.54 -0.08 6.78
C LEU A 438 -6.20 -0.42 7.44
N GLU A 439 -5.66 0.47 8.28
CA GLU A 439 -4.42 0.21 9.03
C GLU A 439 -4.58 -0.96 10.00
N VAL A 440 -5.66 -1.00 10.81
CA VAL A 440 -5.94 -2.14 11.71
C VAL A 440 -6.11 -3.44 10.93
N PHE A 441 -6.76 -3.41 9.75
CA PHE A 441 -6.85 -4.58 8.88
C PHE A 441 -5.46 -5.03 8.39
N GLN A 442 -4.63 -4.10 7.92
CA GLN A 442 -3.26 -4.36 7.48
C GLN A 442 -2.42 -5.01 8.60
N GLN A 443 -2.48 -4.44 9.80
CA GLN A 443 -1.78 -4.92 10.97
C GLN A 443 -2.24 -6.33 11.39
N ILE A 444 -3.54 -6.61 11.41
CA ILE A 444 -4.09 -7.96 11.67
C ILE A 444 -3.59 -8.95 10.60
N TYR A 445 -3.64 -8.56 9.31
CA TYR A 445 -3.18 -9.41 8.21
C TYR A 445 -1.71 -9.81 8.35
N GLN A 446 -0.82 -8.88 8.73
CA GLN A 446 0.57 -9.21 8.99
C GLN A 446 0.74 -10.09 10.25
N MET A 447 0.01 -9.80 11.33
CA MET A 447 0.06 -10.60 12.57
C MET A 447 -0.35 -12.06 12.34
N GLN A 448 -1.42 -12.31 11.59
CA GLN A 448 -1.84 -13.66 11.18
C GLN A 448 -0.72 -14.39 10.42
N ARG A 449 -0.02 -13.69 9.53
CA ARG A 449 1.11 -14.24 8.76
C ARG A 449 2.34 -14.50 9.60
N ILE A 450 2.65 -13.64 10.57
CA ILE A 450 3.74 -13.85 11.53
C ILE A 450 3.44 -15.08 12.40
N ALA A 451 2.25 -15.12 13.02
CA ALA A 451 1.78 -16.23 13.86
C ALA A 451 1.89 -17.57 13.12
N TYR A 452 1.27 -17.65 11.94
CA TYR A 452 1.28 -18.85 11.12
C TYR A 452 2.70 -19.24 10.68
N SER A 453 3.53 -18.26 10.29
CA SER A 453 4.94 -18.49 9.93
C SER A 453 5.73 -19.09 11.09
N MET A 454 5.57 -18.58 12.32
CA MET A 454 6.28 -19.13 13.49
C MET A 454 5.85 -20.59 13.77
N ILE A 455 4.54 -20.87 13.79
CA ILE A 455 4.01 -22.20 14.15
C ILE A 455 4.42 -23.30 13.17
N ILE A 456 4.44 -23.03 11.86
CA ILE A 456 4.91 -23.99 10.84
C ILE A 456 6.45 -24.14 10.80
N THR A 457 7.18 -23.48 11.71
CA THR A 457 8.63 -23.64 11.78
C THR A 457 8.97 -25.01 12.39
N HIS A 458 9.82 -25.76 11.69
CA HIS A 458 10.20 -27.11 12.05
C HIS A 458 11.15 -27.13 13.26
N LYS A 459 12.15 -26.25 13.25
CA LYS A 459 13.22 -26.17 14.24
C LYS A 459 13.61 -24.74 14.56
N TRP A 460 14.13 -24.57 15.77
CA TRP A 460 14.73 -23.36 16.31
C TRP A 460 16.10 -23.73 16.90
N ASN A 461 16.98 -22.76 17.10
CA ASN A 461 18.36 -22.96 17.55
C ASN A 461 18.52 -22.72 19.07
N ASP A 462 17.64 -21.91 19.65
CA ASP A 462 17.59 -21.54 21.07
C ASP A 462 16.74 -22.51 21.93
N VAL A 463 15.92 -23.36 21.32
CA VAL A 463 15.09 -24.35 22.02
C VAL A 463 15.24 -25.76 21.44
N SER A 464 15.31 -26.77 22.32
CA SER A 464 15.39 -28.17 21.89
C SER A 464 14.13 -28.60 21.10
N PRO A 465 14.23 -29.50 20.10
CA PRO A 465 13.07 -29.96 19.34
C PRO A 465 11.93 -30.50 20.21
N ARG A 466 12.27 -31.20 21.30
CA ARG A 466 11.28 -31.73 22.26
C ARG A 466 10.55 -30.62 23.03
N ALA A 467 11.24 -29.56 23.45
CA ALA A 467 10.62 -28.43 24.13
C ALA A 467 9.79 -27.58 23.17
N TRP A 468 10.26 -27.39 21.92
CA TRP A 468 9.48 -26.78 20.86
C TRP A 468 8.15 -27.52 20.62
N GLU A 469 8.22 -28.83 20.40
CA GLU A 469 7.06 -29.66 20.06
C GLU A 469 6.02 -29.83 21.18
N LEU A 470 6.47 -29.91 22.44
CA LEU A 470 5.63 -30.27 23.59
C LEU A 470 5.28 -29.12 24.53
N GLN A 471 5.97 -27.98 24.45
CA GLN A 471 5.77 -26.85 25.36
C GLN A 471 5.54 -25.55 24.57
N GLU A 472 6.50 -25.15 23.74
CA GLU A 472 6.50 -23.79 23.17
C GLU A 472 5.58 -23.63 21.96
N ARG A 473 5.47 -24.63 21.07
CA ARG A 473 4.49 -24.62 19.98
C ARG A 473 3.04 -24.66 20.51
N PRO A 474 2.66 -25.51 21.49
CA PRO A 474 1.35 -25.43 22.17
C PRO A 474 1.05 -24.06 22.81
N LYS A 475 2.02 -23.47 23.53
CA LYS A 475 1.86 -22.12 24.11
C LYS A 475 1.59 -21.05 23.05
N LEU A 476 2.33 -21.06 21.93
CA LEU A 476 2.10 -20.12 20.83
C LEU A 476 0.75 -20.32 20.16
N LEU A 477 0.34 -21.58 19.96
CA LEU A 477 -0.97 -21.92 19.38
C LEU A 477 -2.13 -21.32 20.19
N GLU A 478 -2.05 -21.31 21.52
CA GLU A 478 -3.08 -20.68 22.37
C GLU A 478 -2.89 -19.16 22.54
N GLU A 479 -1.66 -18.63 22.69
CA GLU A 479 -1.39 -17.17 22.76
C GLU A 479 -1.95 -16.42 21.55
N TRP A 480 -1.77 -17.00 20.36
CA TRP A 480 -2.10 -16.39 19.07
C TRP A 480 -3.32 -17.04 18.40
N LYS A 481 -4.10 -17.84 19.13
CA LYS A 481 -5.26 -18.59 18.61
C LYS A 481 -6.23 -17.77 17.78
N ASP A 482 -6.48 -16.53 18.21
CA ASP A 482 -7.36 -15.59 17.50
C ASP A 482 -6.82 -15.15 16.14
N PHE A 483 -5.50 -15.22 15.92
CA PHE A 483 -4.80 -14.86 14.67
C PHE A 483 -4.50 -16.08 13.79
N LEU A 484 -5.01 -17.25 14.14
CA LEU A 484 -4.80 -18.51 13.45
C LEU A 484 -6.13 -19.02 12.89
N PRO A 485 -6.12 -19.81 11.80
CA PRO A 485 -7.33 -20.46 11.35
C PRO A 485 -7.66 -21.64 12.28
N GLU A 486 -8.92 -22.02 12.38
CA GLU A 486 -9.36 -23.13 13.23
C GLU A 486 -8.82 -24.48 12.72
N ARG A 487 -8.70 -24.64 11.40
CA ARG A 487 -8.06 -25.79 10.74
C ARG A 487 -6.60 -25.48 10.42
N ASN A 488 -5.70 -26.16 11.14
CA ASN A 488 -4.26 -26.19 10.88
C ASN A 488 -3.76 -27.63 10.87
N THR A 489 -2.66 -27.85 10.16
CA THR A 489 -1.92 -29.11 10.18
C THR A 489 -0.45 -28.81 10.42
N TYR A 490 0.20 -29.58 11.29
CA TYR A 490 1.63 -29.45 11.58
C TYR A 490 2.23 -30.82 11.86
N GLU A 491 3.51 -30.95 11.50
CA GLU A 491 4.27 -32.18 11.55
C GLU A 491 5.08 -32.26 12.84
N TYR A 492 5.19 -33.47 13.39
CA TYR A 492 6.11 -33.82 14.49
C TYR A 492 7.29 -34.60 13.92
N ARG A 493 8.50 -34.20 14.32
CA ARG A 493 9.80 -34.71 13.85
C ARG A 493 9.88 -34.83 12.33
N ASP A 494 9.60 -33.74 11.62
CA ASP A 494 9.64 -33.65 10.16
C ASP A 494 8.88 -34.80 9.43
N GLY A 495 7.79 -35.26 10.06
CA GLY A 495 6.91 -36.32 9.54
C GLY A 495 7.21 -37.73 10.05
N GLU A 496 8.31 -37.95 10.78
CA GLU A 496 8.69 -39.29 11.31
C GLU A 496 7.69 -39.82 12.36
N VAL A 497 7.10 -38.94 13.17
CA VAL A 497 6.17 -39.33 14.26
C VAL A 497 4.71 -39.21 13.82
N GLY A 498 4.40 -38.26 12.94
CA GLY A 498 3.06 -38.05 12.39
C GLY A 498 2.65 -36.59 12.31
N THR A 499 1.38 -36.36 11.99
CA THR A 499 0.79 -35.04 11.80
C THR A 499 -0.36 -34.81 12.78
N VAL A 500 -0.44 -33.62 13.36
CA VAL A 500 -1.61 -33.19 14.12
C VAL A 500 -2.43 -32.25 13.24
N GLU A 501 -3.70 -32.59 13.04
CA GLU A 501 -4.69 -31.76 12.36
C GLU A 501 -5.72 -31.23 13.37
N PHE A 502 -5.73 -29.92 13.59
CA PHE A 502 -6.91 -29.25 14.15
C PHE A 502 -8.00 -29.20 13.10
N LYS A 503 -9.24 -29.52 13.49
CA LYS A 503 -10.42 -29.43 12.63
C LYS A 503 -11.21 -28.17 12.96
N GLY A 504 -11.67 -27.49 11.93
CA GLY A 504 -12.38 -26.21 12.05
C GLY A 504 -12.97 -25.76 10.72
N GLN A 505 -13.79 -24.70 10.75
CA GLN A 505 -14.43 -24.16 9.56
C GLN A 505 -13.49 -23.27 8.75
N THR A 506 -12.61 -22.54 9.41
CA THR A 506 -11.62 -21.68 8.75
C THR A 506 -10.31 -22.42 8.53
N HIS A 507 -9.64 -22.13 7.41
CA HIS A 507 -8.30 -22.62 7.07
C HIS A 507 -7.44 -21.45 6.57
N SER A 508 -6.13 -21.66 6.35
CA SER A 508 -5.20 -20.60 5.90
C SER A 508 -5.52 -19.94 4.54
N LYS A 509 -6.55 -20.40 3.82
CA LYS A 509 -7.10 -19.80 2.59
C LYS A 509 -8.51 -19.22 2.77
N SER A 510 -9.02 -19.15 4.00
CA SER A 510 -10.36 -18.63 4.30
C SER A 510 -10.32 -17.11 4.38
N ARG A 511 -11.36 -16.47 3.82
CA ARG A 511 -11.59 -15.02 3.84
C ARG A 511 -11.52 -14.39 5.24
N HIS A 512 -11.90 -15.15 6.26
CA HIS A 512 -11.74 -14.76 7.66
C HIS A 512 -11.09 -15.96 8.36
N MET A 513 -9.89 -15.77 8.92
CA MET A 513 -9.18 -16.83 9.63
C MET A 513 -9.79 -17.06 11.02
N SER A 514 -10.32 -16.02 11.68
CA SER A 514 -11.18 -16.15 12.86
C SER A 514 -12.66 -15.93 12.51
N GLN A 515 -13.58 -16.74 13.05
CA GLN A 515 -15.03 -16.61 12.84
C GLN A 515 -15.80 -15.87 13.95
N HIS A 516 -15.15 -15.48 15.04
CA HIS A 516 -15.83 -15.14 16.31
C HIS A 516 -16.61 -13.82 16.36
N GLY A 517 -16.67 -13.05 15.27
CA GLY A 517 -17.38 -11.76 15.21
C GLY A 517 -16.87 -10.68 16.17
N ARG A 518 -15.69 -10.90 16.75
CA ARG A 518 -15.03 -10.07 17.76
C ARG A 518 -13.59 -9.82 17.34
N ILE A 519 -12.98 -8.78 17.88
CA ILE A 519 -11.58 -8.46 17.59
C ILE A 519 -10.62 -9.58 18.00
N HIS A 520 -9.50 -9.70 17.29
CA HIS A 520 -8.49 -10.73 17.54
C HIS A 520 -7.62 -10.32 18.74
N ALA A 521 -7.71 -11.04 19.87
CA ALA A 521 -6.96 -10.71 21.08
C ALA A 521 -5.82 -11.71 21.34
N ARG A 522 -4.64 -11.20 21.71
CA ARG A 522 -3.53 -12.00 22.26
C ARG A 522 -3.92 -12.53 23.65
N ARG A 523 -3.50 -13.75 23.99
CA ARG A 523 -3.82 -14.40 25.27
C ARG A 523 -2.57 -14.60 26.14
N ILE A 524 -2.69 -14.39 27.45
CA ILE A 524 -1.55 -14.52 28.38
C ILE A 524 -1.20 -16.00 28.55
N GLN A 525 0.03 -16.40 28.21
CA GLN A 525 0.51 -17.78 28.37
C GLN A 525 0.74 -18.17 29.82
N ASP A 526 1.31 -17.25 30.60
CA ASP A 526 1.77 -17.48 31.96
C ASP A 526 1.09 -16.47 32.89
N GLY A 527 0.05 -16.92 33.61
CA GLY A 527 -0.78 -16.07 34.48
C GLY A 527 -1.76 -16.90 35.32
N PRO A 528 -2.44 -16.30 36.32
CA PRO A 528 -3.36 -17.02 37.21
C PRO A 528 -4.59 -17.56 36.46
N GLU A 529 -5.06 -16.85 35.43
CA GLU A 529 -5.99 -17.35 34.43
C GLU A 529 -5.23 -17.60 33.12
N LEU A 530 -4.86 -18.86 32.88
CA LEU A 530 -4.14 -19.25 31.67
C LEU A 530 -4.98 -18.94 30.41
N PHE A 531 -4.34 -18.31 29.44
CA PHE A 531 -4.90 -17.91 28.15
C PHE A 531 -6.10 -16.95 28.23
N HIS A 532 -6.19 -16.14 29.29
CA HIS A 532 -7.08 -14.99 29.33
C HIS A 532 -6.68 -13.95 28.24
N PRO A 533 -7.62 -13.37 27.48
CA PRO A 533 -7.34 -12.32 26.49
C PRO A 533 -6.82 -11.02 27.14
N ILE A 534 -5.70 -10.48 26.65
CA ILE A 534 -5.10 -9.23 27.19
C ILE A 534 -6.02 -8.02 27.03
N GLU A 535 -6.83 -8.00 25.98
CA GLU A 535 -7.84 -6.98 25.72
C GLU A 535 -9.25 -7.59 25.75
N SER A 536 -10.24 -6.78 26.14
CA SER A 536 -11.64 -7.20 26.09
C SER A 536 -12.06 -7.49 24.64
N LYS A 537 -12.60 -8.69 24.40
CA LYS A 537 -13.09 -9.10 23.08
C LYS A 537 -14.40 -8.38 22.72
N VAL A 538 -14.27 -7.12 22.31
CA VAL A 538 -15.36 -6.31 21.76
C VAL A 538 -15.78 -6.81 20.38
N LEU A 539 -16.97 -6.40 19.94
CA LEU A 539 -17.52 -6.70 18.63
C LEU A 539 -16.61 -6.17 17.52
N ASP A 540 -16.49 -6.91 16.42
CA ASP A 540 -15.80 -6.42 15.22
C ASP A 540 -16.60 -5.28 14.57
N ASP A 541 -15.89 -4.28 14.04
CA ASP A 541 -16.52 -3.08 13.48
C ASP A 541 -17.43 -3.40 12.28
N ARG A 542 -17.16 -4.46 11.51
CA ARG A 542 -18.09 -4.87 10.43
C ARG A 542 -19.47 -5.20 11.01
N ILE A 543 -19.51 -5.99 12.08
CA ILE A 543 -20.78 -6.40 12.70
C ILE A 543 -21.42 -5.22 13.43
N PHE A 544 -20.63 -4.31 14.01
CA PHE A 544 -21.15 -3.06 14.58
C PHE A 544 -21.95 -2.25 13.54
N TRP A 545 -21.39 -2.03 12.35
CA TRP A 545 -22.09 -1.29 11.28
C TRP A 545 -23.25 -2.08 10.67
N GLU A 546 -23.16 -3.41 10.56
CA GLU A 546 -24.28 -4.28 10.15
C GLU A 546 -25.47 -4.18 11.12
N ILE A 547 -25.22 -4.17 12.44
CA ILE A 547 -26.25 -3.96 13.47
C ILE A 547 -26.86 -2.57 13.35
N LEU A 548 -26.05 -1.52 13.18
CA LEU A 548 -26.57 -0.15 13.02
C LEU A 548 -27.50 -0.04 11.80
N LEU A 549 -27.14 -0.64 10.67
CA LEU A 549 -27.99 -0.64 9.47
C LEU A 549 -29.28 -1.47 9.66
N HIS A 550 -29.25 -2.49 10.51
CA HIS A 550 -30.45 -3.26 10.88
C HIS A 550 -31.39 -2.46 11.80
N GLU A 551 -30.85 -1.66 12.71
CA GLU A 551 -31.62 -0.77 13.59
C GLU A 551 -32.23 0.42 12.84
N TYR A 552 -31.53 0.97 11.84
CA TYR A 552 -31.96 2.14 11.05
C TYR A 552 -32.04 1.80 9.55
N PRO A 553 -33.04 1.01 9.10
CA PRO A 553 -33.16 0.57 7.70
C PRO A 553 -33.51 1.69 6.71
N GLU A 554 -33.79 2.91 7.20
CA GLU A 554 -33.97 4.13 6.39
C GLU A 554 -32.64 4.81 6.03
N LEU A 555 -31.53 4.41 6.67
CA LEU A 555 -30.19 4.89 6.37
C LEU A 555 -29.71 4.25 5.07
N ASP A 556 -29.68 5.00 3.97
CA ASP A 556 -29.20 4.50 2.68
C ASP A 556 -27.66 4.37 2.68
N PRO A 557 -27.11 3.14 2.63
CA PRO A 557 -25.66 2.91 2.68
C PRO A 557 -24.97 3.20 1.33
N SER A 558 -25.70 3.61 0.29
CA SER A 558 -25.12 3.98 -1.01
C SER A 558 -24.74 5.47 -1.12
N ILE A 559 -25.25 6.31 -0.22
CA ILE A 559 -25.01 7.76 -0.22
C ILE A 559 -23.61 8.09 0.30
N SER A 560 -22.90 9.01 -0.35
CA SER A 560 -21.64 9.55 0.15
C SER A 560 -21.90 10.56 1.28
N PRO A 561 -21.13 10.54 2.40
CA PRO A 561 -19.93 9.74 2.66
C PRO A 561 -20.16 8.34 3.29
N LEU A 562 -21.40 7.99 3.66
CA LEU A 562 -21.74 6.72 4.34
C LEU A 562 -21.28 5.48 3.57
N ASN A 563 -21.32 5.52 2.25
CA ASN A 563 -20.91 4.42 1.37
C ASN A 563 -19.50 3.88 1.67
N ARG A 564 -18.59 4.70 2.19
CA ARG A 564 -17.24 4.26 2.62
C ARG A 564 -17.28 3.31 3.82
N ILE A 565 -18.18 3.54 4.77
CA ILE A 565 -18.38 2.66 5.94
C ILE A 565 -18.80 1.24 5.49
N TYR A 566 -19.74 1.17 4.55
CA TYR A 566 -20.39 -0.08 4.15
C TYR A 566 -19.70 -0.80 2.97
N SER A 567 -18.89 -0.10 2.16
CA SER A 567 -18.17 -0.69 1.02
C SER A 567 -16.75 -1.18 1.32
N PHE A 568 -16.24 -0.99 2.55
CA PHE A 568 -14.88 -1.38 2.96
C PHE A 568 -14.54 -2.84 2.66
N GLN A 569 -15.47 -3.77 2.92
CA GLN A 569 -15.33 -5.19 2.58
C GLN A 569 -16.61 -5.69 1.92
N VAL A 570 -16.56 -5.94 0.62
CA VAL A 570 -17.72 -6.40 -0.18
C VAL A 570 -17.76 -7.92 -0.29
N GLU A 571 -18.95 -8.49 -0.52
CA GLU A 571 -19.07 -9.91 -0.83
C GLU A 571 -18.44 -10.28 -2.18
N HIS A 572 -17.88 -11.50 -2.27
CA HIS A 572 -17.43 -12.04 -3.56
C HIS A 572 -18.62 -12.20 -4.51
N SER A 573 -18.55 -11.55 -5.68
CA SER A 573 -19.55 -11.68 -6.73
C SER A 573 -19.70 -13.15 -7.18
N LYS A 574 -20.87 -13.51 -7.74
CA LYS A 574 -21.11 -14.86 -8.29
C LYS A 574 -20.02 -15.25 -9.31
N LYS A 575 -19.65 -14.32 -10.20
CA LYS A 575 -18.55 -14.43 -11.18
C LYS A 575 -17.20 -14.75 -10.53
N LEU A 576 -16.88 -14.15 -9.38
CA LEU A 576 -15.65 -14.44 -8.62
C LEU A 576 -15.74 -15.82 -7.94
N LYS A 577 -16.85 -16.13 -7.26
CA LYS A 577 -17.11 -17.44 -6.63
C LYS A 577 -16.99 -18.59 -7.66
N GLU A 578 -17.49 -18.41 -8.89
CA GLU A 578 -17.35 -19.36 -10.01
C GLU A 578 -15.91 -19.51 -10.50
N LYS A 579 -15.18 -18.40 -10.71
CA LYS A 579 -13.76 -18.44 -11.07
C LYS A 579 -12.94 -19.16 -10.01
N LEU A 580 -13.22 -18.93 -8.71
CA LEU A 580 -12.54 -19.59 -7.59
C LEU A 580 -12.81 -21.10 -7.58
N LYS A 581 -14.05 -21.52 -7.89
CA LYS A 581 -14.37 -22.94 -8.09
C LYS A 581 -13.54 -23.55 -9.24
N LYS A 582 -13.41 -22.84 -10.37
CA LYS A 582 -12.58 -23.27 -11.52
C LYS A 582 -11.06 -23.28 -11.21
N LEU A 583 -10.59 -22.46 -10.28
CA LEU A 583 -9.20 -22.46 -9.80
C LEU A 583 -8.86 -23.69 -8.94
N GLY A 584 -9.87 -24.21 -8.23
CA GLY A 584 -9.78 -25.44 -7.43
C GLY A 584 -9.75 -26.71 -8.28
N THR A 585 -10.38 -26.72 -9.45
CA THR A 585 -10.29 -27.82 -10.42
C THR A 585 -8.98 -27.78 -11.19
N TRP A 586 -8.35 -28.94 -11.42
CA TRP A 586 -7.19 -29.04 -12.30
C TRP A 586 -7.62 -28.77 -13.75
N VAL A 587 -6.94 -27.82 -14.40
CA VAL A 587 -7.06 -27.59 -15.84
C VAL A 587 -5.71 -27.96 -16.44
N ASP A 588 -5.66 -29.12 -17.10
CA ASP A 588 -4.54 -29.45 -17.98
C ASP A 588 -4.76 -28.75 -19.33
N TYR A 589 -3.70 -28.09 -19.79
CA TYR A 589 -3.64 -27.54 -21.13
C TYR A 589 -3.03 -28.60 -22.07
N PRO A 590 -3.59 -28.80 -23.27
CA PRO A 590 -2.93 -29.57 -24.34
C PRO A 590 -1.48 -29.12 -24.55
N GLN A 591 -0.59 -30.03 -24.94
CA GLN A 591 0.87 -29.75 -24.99
C GLN A 591 1.20 -28.56 -25.92
N ASP A 592 0.50 -28.48 -27.05
CA ASP A 592 0.54 -27.45 -28.08
C ASP A 592 0.00 -26.07 -27.65
N HIS A 593 -0.72 -26.00 -26.53
CA HIS A 593 -1.27 -24.74 -26.04
C HIS A 593 -0.16 -23.86 -25.44
N HIS A 594 -0.12 -22.57 -25.77
CA HIS A 594 0.91 -21.62 -25.30
C HIS A 594 1.00 -21.44 -23.76
N LEU A 595 0.02 -21.92 -22.99
CA LEU A 595 0.03 -21.98 -21.51
C LEU A 595 0.30 -23.39 -20.94
N SER A 596 0.66 -24.36 -21.78
CA SER A 596 1.07 -25.69 -21.34
C SER A 596 2.31 -25.62 -20.45
N LYS A 597 2.54 -26.66 -19.64
CA LYS A 597 3.74 -26.77 -18.80
C LYS A 597 5.04 -26.83 -19.63
N GLU A 598 4.91 -27.18 -20.92
CA GLU A 598 6.01 -27.36 -21.87
C GLU A 598 6.42 -26.03 -22.52
N HIS A 599 5.45 -25.22 -22.96
CA HIS A 599 5.72 -23.90 -23.54
C HIS A 599 5.83 -22.77 -22.51
N ASN A 600 5.21 -22.90 -21.33
CA ASN A 600 5.23 -21.88 -20.30
C ASN A 600 5.93 -22.38 -19.01
N SER A 601 7.21 -22.06 -18.87
CA SER A 601 8.01 -22.36 -17.66
C SER A 601 7.59 -21.62 -16.39
N SER A 602 6.58 -20.73 -16.47
CA SER A 602 5.85 -20.15 -15.33
C SER A 602 4.44 -20.75 -15.13
N GLY A 603 4.11 -21.82 -15.85
CA GLY A 603 2.92 -22.63 -15.66
C GLY A 603 2.87 -23.23 -14.24
N GLY A 604 1.72 -23.06 -13.58
CA GLY A 604 1.58 -23.38 -12.15
C GLY A 604 0.34 -22.71 -11.56
N PHE A 605 0.38 -22.35 -10.26
CA PHE A 605 -0.71 -21.59 -9.63
C PHE A 605 -0.93 -20.23 -10.32
N TYR A 606 0.14 -19.48 -10.62
CA TYR A 606 0.03 -18.18 -11.29
C TYR A 606 -0.31 -18.28 -12.79
N GLY A 607 0.05 -19.37 -13.47
CA GLY A 607 -0.43 -19.65 -14.82
C GLY A 607 -1.94 -19.94 -14.86
N ARG A 608 -2.46 -20.67 -13.86
CA ARG A 608 -3.92 -20.87 -13.68
C ARG A 608 -4.63 -19.56 -13.32
N LEU A 609 -4.05 -18.72 -12.46
CA LEU A 609 -4.56 -17.38 -12.20
C LEU A 609 -4.60 -16.53 -13.49
N HIS A 610 -3.58 -16.61 -14.34
CA HIS A 610 -3.61 -15.95 -15.65
C HIS A 610 -4.77 -16.44 -16.52
N ALA A 611 -4.85 -17.75 -16.75
CA ALA A 611 -5.79 -18.33 -17.70
C ALA A 611 -7.27 -18.23 -17.28
N LEU A 612 -7.55 -18.19 -15.97
CA LEU A 612 -8.89 -17.93 -15.43
C LEU A 612 -9.21 -16.42 -15.31
N GLY A 613 -8.27 -15.55 -15.73
CA GLY A 613 -8.42 -14.09 -15.66
C GLY A 613 -8.52 -13.56 -14.24
N PHE A 614 -7.68 -14.08 -13.33
CA PHE A 614 -7.40 -13.50 -12.00
C PHE A 614 -6.14 -12.63 -12.00
N ASN A 615 -5.16 -12.90 -12.88
CA ASN A 615 -4.28 -11.81 -13.29
C ASN A 615 -5.21 -10.79 -13.97
N ALA A 616 -5.09 -9.52 -13.57
CA ALA A 616 -6.11 -8.49 -13.79
C ALA A 616 -6.76 -8.58 -15.18
N LYS A 617 -8.09 -8.66 -15.20
CA LYS A 617 -8.87 -8.25 -16.38
C LYS A 617 -9.41 -6.85 -16.08
N PRO A 618 -8.83 -5.80 -16.70
CA PRO A 618 -9.05 -4.40 -16.36
C PRO A 618 -9.76 -3.63 -17.49
N GLN A 619 -10.85 -2.94 -17.19
CA GLN A 619 -11.94 -2.86 -18.19
C GLN A 619 -12.52 -1.49 -18.43
N ASN A 620 -12.51 -0.67 -17.38
CA ASN A 620 -12.79 0.76 -17.38
C ASN A 620 -11.72 1.46 -16.50
N SER A 621 -10.54 0.85 -16.39
CA SER A 621 -9.42 1.31 -15.57
C SER A 621 -8.43 2.09 -16.42
N ILE A 622 -8.13 3.30 -15.99
CA ILE A 622 -7.16 4.23 -16.58
C ILE A 622 -5.73 3.66 -16.68
N PHE A 623 -5.40 2.62 -15.93
CA PHE A 623 -4.08 1.96 -15.97
C PHE A 623 -3.91 1.02 -17.19
N TRP A 624 -4.89 0.94 -18.09
CA TRP A 624 -4.99 -0.18 -19.04
C TRP A 624 -5.43 0.20 -20.46
N ARG A 625 -4.62 1.02 -21.14
CA ARG A 625 -4.61 1.01 -22.62
C ARG A 625 -4.03 -0.30 -23.21
N ASP A 626 -3.55 -1.24 -22.38
CA ASP A 626 -3.15 -2.61 -22.76
C ASP A 626 -4.19 -3.69 -22.34
N GLY A 627 -5.30 -3.81 -23.08
CA GLY A 627 -6.07 -5.07 -23.23
C GLY A 627 -7.29 -5.38 -22.31
N ASN A 628 -8.50 -4.97 -22.74
CA ASN A 628 -9.85 -5.43 -22.31
C ASN A 628 -10.16 -6.94 -22.67
N PRO A 629 -11.34 -7.62 -22.47
CA PRO A 629 -12.71 -7.30 -21.96
C PRO A 629 -13.07 -8.02 -20.60
N TRP A 630 -14.07 -7.68 -19.74
CA TRP A 630 -15.28 -6.82 -19.84
C TRP A 630 -15.73 -6.21 -18.46
N CYS A 631 -16.29 -4.98 -18.48
CA CYS A 631 -17.15 -4.26 -17.48
C CYS A 631 -16.55 -3.76 -16.15
#